data_AF-A0A6C0AYD4-F1
#
_entry.id   AF-A0A6C0AYD4-F1
#
_cell.length_a   1.000
_cell.length_b   1.000
_cell.length_c   1.000
_cell.angle_alpha   90.00
_cell.angle_beta   90.00
_cell.angle_gamma   90.00
#
_symmetry.space_group_name_H-M   'P 1'
#
loop_
_entity.id
_entity.type
_entity.pdbx_description
1 polymer ?
#
loop_
_entity_poly.entity_id
_entity_poly.type
_entity_poly.pdbx_seq_one_letter_code
_entity_poly.pdbx_strand_id
1 'polypeptide(L)'
;MADNVKVDIMTELFTGLGIKNKGTGAGGAKTNENGKQFEEITNNEVRLLSQGFTKTVINKNKYGYYLSKKVGLFTEIIFVLQGGLIDYMKQEFEIELFRNPDEAYIIRRPGEKTIIKILEKKHQNVQGSVETKLWAAVALKREYELVCGERFEIEYAFCLNDWFKQQKSDKYIYLHMILEENDIDVFYADNDYFHKLDTWIQRI
;
A
#
# COMPACT_ATOMS: atom_id res chain seq x y z
N MET A 1 -44.15 -42.21 14.60
CA MET A 1 -44.42 -40.78 14.84
C MET A 1 -43.08 -40.08 14.85
N ALA A 2 -42.95 -38.97 14.09
CA ALA A 2 -41.76 -38.12 13.86
C ALA A 2 -40.59 -38.86 13.14
N ASP A 3 -40.00 -38.44 12.02
CA ASP A 3 -39.92 -37.14 11.35
C ASP A 3 -39.72 -37.32 9.83
N ASN A 4 -40.65 -36.78 9.03
CA ASN A 4 -40.58 -36.70 7.57
C ASN A 4 -40.59 -35.23 7.16
N VAL A 5 -39.58 -34.44 7.54
CA VAL A 5 -39.36 -33.08 7.01
C VAL A 5 -37.88 -32.72 7.14
N LYS A 6 -37.02 -33.14 6.20
CA LYS A 6 -35.67 -32.52 6.04
C LYS A 6 -34.87 -32.96 4.81
N VAL A 7 -35.52 -33.27 3.69
CA VAL A 7 -34.79 -33.46 2.42
C VAL A 7 -35.69 -32.93 1.31
N ASP A 8 -35.61 -31.62 1.02
CA ASP A 8 -35.99 -30.99 -0.27
C ASP A 8 -36.16 -29.46 -0.17
N ILE A 9 -35.25 -28.74 0.50
CA ILE A 9 -35.26 -27.26 0.46
C ILE A 9 -33.89 -26.68 0.04
N MET A 10 -32.82 -27.46 0.00
CA MET A 10 -31.47 -26.93 -0.26
C MET A 10 -31.01 -27.01 -1.73
N THR A 11 -31.75 -27.70 -2.60
CA THR A 11 -31.28 -27.98 -3.98
C THR A 11 -31.89 -27.05 -5.04
N GLU A 12 -33.00 -26.36 -4.75
CA GLU A 12 -33.67 -25.47 -5.73
C GLU A 12 -33.28 -23.99 -5.67
N LEU A 13 -32.44 -23.56 -4.71
CA LEU A 13 -32.03 -22.15 -4.59
C LEU A 13 -30.78 -21.75 -5.39
N PHE A 14 -30.18 -22.67 -6.14
CA PHE A 14 -28.92 -22.43 -6.86
C PHE A 14 -29.01 -22.35 -8.38
N THR A 15 -30.20 -22.37 -8.97
CA THR A 15 -30.38 -22.15 -10.42
C THR A 15 -31.16 -20.86 -10.67
N GLY A 16 -30.44 -19.80 -11.05
CA GLY A 16 -31.09 -18.64 -11.68
C GLY A 16 -30.99 -17.29 -10.97
N LEU A 17 -29.88 -16.97 -10.29
CA LEU A 17 -29.52 -15.58 -10.04
C LEU A 17 -28.05 -15.38 -10.40
N GLY A 18 -27.81 -14.76 -11.55
CA GLY A 18 -26.48 -14.30 -11.95
C GLY A 18 -25.87 -13.53 -10.79
N ILE A 19 -24.74 -14.03 -10.29
CA ILE A 19 -23.95 -13.39 -9.25
C ILE A 19 -23.44 -12.07 -9.84
N LYS A 20 -24.25 -11.02 -9.69
CA LYS A 20 -23.82 -9.66 -9.91
C LYS A 20 -22.94 -9.34 -8.72
N ASN A 21 -21.63 -9.40 -8.91
CA ASN A 21 -20.63 -8.97 -7.94
C ASN A 21 -21.06 -7.63 -7.35
N LYS A 22 -21.56 -7.62 -6.11
CA LYS A 22 -21.84 -6.41 -5.33
C LYS A 22 -20.53 -6.02 -4.68
N GLY A 23 -19.67 -5.38 -5.47
CA GLY A 23 -18.36 -4.92 -5.04
C GLY A 23 -17.56 -4.15 -6.09
N THR A 24 -18.19 -3.66 -7.17
CA THR A 24 -17.55 -2.66 -8.03
C THR A 24 -17.77 -1.30 -7.40
N GLY A 25 -16.89 -0.93 -6.47
CA GLY A 25 -16.81 0.43 -5.95
C GLY A 25 -16.50 1.39 -7.10
N ALA A 26 -17.51 2.12 -7.56
CA ALA A 26 -17.52 3.46 -8.18
C ALA A 26 -16.34 3.92 -9.09
N GLY A 27 -15.52 3.02 -9.63
CA GLY A 27 -14.52 3.30 -10.65
C GLY A 27 -15.07 2.86 -11.99
N GLY A 28 -15.52 3.81 -12.82
CA GLY A 28 -15.86 3.50 -14.20
C GLY A 28 -14.67 2.88 -14.93
N ALA A 29 -14.90 2.14 -16.01
CA ALA A 29 -13.84 1.48 -16.79
C ALA A 29 -12.66 2.41 -17.16
N LYS A 30 -12.94 3.70 -17.41
CA LYS A 30 -11.93 4.75 -17.66
C LYS A 30 -11.14 5.20 -16.43
N THR A 31 -11.73 5.11 -15.22
CA THR A 31 -11.02 5.35 -13.96
C THR A 31 -9.99 4.25 -13.72
N ASN A 32 -10.30 3.01 -14.12
CA ASN A 32 -9.36 1.89 -14.02
C ASN A 32 -8.20 2.01 -15.03
N GLU A 33 -8.44 2.54 -16.22
CA GLU A 33 -7.37 2.78 -17.21
C GLU A 33 -6.39 3.87 -16.74
N ASN A 34 -6.91 5.03 -16.30
CA ASN A 34 -6.06 6.11 -15.79
C ASN A 34 -5.36 5.74 -14.47
N GLY A 35 -6.04 5.01 -13.58
CA GLY A 35 -5.46 4.50 -12.35
C GLY A 35 -4.30 3.53 -12.62
N LYS A 36 -4.44 2.63 -13.60
CA LYS A 36 -3.37 1.73 -14.02
C LYS A 36 -2.16 2.48 -14.58
N GLN A 37 -2.39 3.47 -15.45
CA GLN A 37 -1.30 4.31 -15.96
C GLN A 37 -0.58 5.04 -14.82
N PHE A 38 -1.33 5.57 -13.84
CA PHE A 38 -0.74 6.21 -12.66
C PHE A 38 0.10 5.25 -11.83
N GLU A 39 -0.39 4.04 -11.58
CA GLU A 39 0.35 3.00 -10.85
C GLU A 39 1.63 2.61 -11.60
N GLU A 40 1.59 2.50 -12.94
CA GLU A 40 2.74 2.17 -13.78
C GLU A 40 3.81 3.26 -13.76
N ILE A 41 3.46 4.54 -13.96
CA ILE A 41 4.45 5.63 -14.01
C ILE A 41 5.08 5.93 -12.64
N THR A 42 4.40 5.55 -11.56
CA THR A 42 4.91 5.73 -10.19
C THR A 42 5.57 4.46 -9.63
N ASN A 43 5.58 3.35 -10.37
CA ASN A 43 6.15 2.09 -9.89
C ASN A 43 7.69 2.17 -9.82
N ASN A 44 8.24 1.95 -8.62
CA ASN A 44 9.68 2.05 -8.42
C ASN A 44 10.45 0.74 -8.73
N GLU A 45 9.77 -0.39 -8.95
CA GLU A 45 10.42 -1.72 -9.13
C GLU A 45 11.44 -1.72 -10.27
N VAL A 46 11.04 -1.26 -11.46
CA VAL A 46 11.90 -1.24 -12.65
C VAL A 46 13.12 -0.35 -12.42
N ARG A 47 12.91 0.78 -11.76
CA ARG A 47 13.97 1.73 -11.42
C ARG A 47 14.96 1.14 -10.42
N LEU A 48 14.48 0.49 -9.35
CA LEU A 48 15.34 -0.17 -8.37
C LEU A 48 16.17 -1.30 -8.99
N LEU A 49 15.57 -2.12 -9.87
CA LEU A 49 16.31 -3.13 -10.63
C LEU A 49 17.42 -2.50 -11.47
N SER A 50 17.14 -1.39 -12.18
CA SER A 50 18.16 -0.66 -12.96
C SER A 50 19.29 -0.08 -12.09
N GLN A 51 19.00 0.18 -10.81
CA GLN A 51 19.97 0.64 -9.82
C GLN A 51 20.73 -0.51 -9.14
N GLY A 52 20.54 -1.76 -9.57
CA GLY A 52 21.27 -2.92 -9.07
C GLY A 52 20.68 -3.53 -7.81
N PHE A 53 19.40 -3.32 -7.53
CA PHE A 53 18.69 -4.18 -6.57
C PHE A 53 18.52 -5.58 -7.16
N THR A 54 18.62 -6.60 -6.31
CA THR A 54 18.46 -8.01 -6.70
C THR A 54 17.12 -8.55 -6.22
N LYS A 55 16.46 -9.35 -7.07
CA LYS A 55 15.17 -9.98 -6.76
C LYS A 55 15.35 -11.33 -6.06
N THR A 56 14.66 -11.52 -4.94
CA THR A 56 14.58 -12.78 -4.20
C THR A 56 13.15 -13.23 -4.08
N VAL A 57 12.87 -14.49 -4.46
CA VAL A 57 11.54 -15.08 -4.39
C VAL A 57 11.31 -15.68 -3.00
N ILE A 58 10.18 -15.33 -2.39
CA ILE A 58 9.68 -15.88 -1.11
C ILE A 58 8.77 -17.08 -1.41
N ASN A 59 7.79 -16.89 -2.31
CA ASN A 59 6.81 -17.91 -2.65
C ASN A 59 6.23 -17.69 -4.06
N LYS A 60 5.19 -18.46 -4.44
CA LYS A 60 4.59 -18.44 -5.79
C LYS A 60 3.48 -17.38 -5.97
N ASN A 61 3.16 -16.60 -4.95
CA ASN A 61 2.18 -15.52 -5.06
C ASN A 61 2.68 -14.45 -6.03
N LYS A 62 1.74 -13.70 -6.65
CA LYS A 62 2.06 -12.64 -7.64
C LYS A 62 3.15 -11.68 -7.15
N TYR A 63 3.10 -11.29 -5.88
CA TYR A 63 4.07 -10.40 -5.23
C TYR A 63 4.90 -11.09 -4.16
N GLY A 64 5.00 -12.43 -4.21
CA GLY A 64 5.76 -13.26 -3.26
C GLY A 64 7.27 -13.16 -3.46
N TYR A 65 7.81 -11.94 -3.54
CA TYR A 65 9.22 -11.64 -3.72
C TYR A 65 9.54 -10.26 -3.12
N TYR A 66 10.83 -10.01 -2.93
CA TYR A 66 11.35 -8.69 -2.59
C TYR A 66 12.54 -8.35 -3.48
N LEU A 67 12.83 -7.05 -3.60
CA LEU A 67 14.09 -6.55 -4.12
C LEU A 67 14.97 -6.11 -2.95
N SER A 68 16.28 -6.36 -2.96
CA SER A 68 17.18 -5.85 -1.93
C SER A 68 18.48 -5.30 -2.50
N LYS A 69 19.07 -4.35 -1.77
CA LYS A 69 20.40 -3.81 -2.05
C LYS A 69 21.04 -3.28 -0.78
N LYS A 70 22.34 -3.52 -0.61
CA LYS A 70 23.16 -2.82 0.38
C LYS A 70 23.55 -1.44 -0.13
N VAL A 71 23.30 -0.42 0.67
CA VAL A 71 23.65 0.97 0.40
C VAL A 71 24.66 1.43 1.45
N GLY A 72 25.86 1.79 1.01
CA GLY A 72 26.97 2.04 1.91
C GLY A 72 27.45 0.77 2.63
N LEU A 73 27.98 0.93 3.85
CA LEU A 73 28.62 -0.17 4.58
C LEU A 73 27.63 -1.03 5.39
N PHE A 74 26.57 -0.41 5.94
CA PHE A 74 25.74 -1.04 6.97
C PHE A 74 24.25 -1.02 6.70
N THR A 75 23.78 -0.27 5.69
CA THR A 75 22.35 -0.16 5.39
C THR A 75 21.95 -1.16 4.33
N GLU A 76 20.93 -1.95 4.64
CA GLU A 76 20.21 -2.76 3.65
C GLU A 76 18.84 -2.16 3.42
N ILE A 77 18.49 -1.97 2.15
CA ILE A 77 17.15 -1.56 1.74
C ILE A 77 16.49 -2.75 1.06
N ILE A 78 15.32 -3.13 1.55
CA ILE A 78 14.43 -4.11 0.96
C ILE A 78 13.20 -3.39 0.44
N PHE A 79 12.75 -3.75 -0.75
CA PHE A 79 11.54 -3.23 -1.39
C PHE A 79 10.57 -4.38 -1.69
N VAL A 80 9.30 -4.16 -1.40
CA VAL A 80 8.20 -5.10 -1.65
C VAL A 80 7.00 -4.39 -2.24
N LEU A 81 6.20 -5.14 -3.01
CA LEU A 81 4.92 -4.69 -3.57
C LEU A 81 3.77 -5.40 -2.87
N GLN A 82 2.71 -4.68 -2.50
CA GLN A 82 1.43 -5.26 -2.08
C GLN A 82 1.58 -6.40 -1.05
N GLY A 83 1.05 -7.59 -1.35
CA GLY A 83 1.12 -8.75 -0.47
C GLY A 83 2.54 -9.24 -0.18
N GLY A 84 3.55 -8.77 -0.92
CA GLY A 84 4.95 -9.05 -0.63
C GLY A 84 5.38 -8.56 0.75
N LEU A 85 4.78 -7.50 1.28
CA LEU A 85 5.06 -7.05 2.65
C LEU A 85 4.59 -8.08 3.69
N ILE A 86 3.38 -8.63 3.51
CA ILE A 86 2.85 -9.67 4.40
C ILE A 86 3.75 -10.90 4.35
N ASP A 87 4.08 -11.36 3.14
CA ASP A 87 4.92 -12.53 2.93
C ASP A 87 6.32 -12.34 3.56
N TYR A 88 6.93 -11.17 3.36
CA TYR A 88 8.23 -10.83 3.93
C TYR A 88 8.20 -10.77 5.45
N MET A 89 7.23 -10.05 6.03
CA MET A 89 7.14 -9.86 7.48
C MET A 89 6.84 -11.16 8.21
N LYS A 90 6.05 -12.05 7.61
CA LYS A 90 5.79 -13.39 8.14
C LYS A 90 7.03 -14.27 8.10
N GLN A 91 7.76 -14.30 6.98
CA GLN A 91 8.96 -15.13 6.84
C GLN A 91 10.11 -14.65 7.73
N GLU A 92 10.35 -13.34 7.78
CA GLU A 92 11.57 -12.78 8.36
C GLU A 92 11.42 -12.42 9.85
N PHE A 93 10.21 -12.12 10.30
CA PHE A 93 9.96 -11.60 11.64
C PHE A 93 8.83 -12.30 12.39
N GLU A 94 8.17 -13.29 11.77
CA GLU A 94 7.00 -14.00 12.32
C GLU A 94 5.84 -13.05 12.70
N ILE A 95 5.68 -11.94 11.94
CA ILE A 95 4.61 -10.95 12.14
C ILE A 95 3.55 -11.11 11.06
N GLU A 96 2.29 -11.31 11.47
CA GLU A 96 1.15 -11.36 10.55
C GLU A 96 0.56 -9.97 10.33
N LEU A 97 0.94 -9.35 9.22
CA LEU A 97 0.28 -8.15 8.71
C LEU A 97 -0.98 -8.51 7.91
N PHE A 98 -1.92 -7.57 7.81
CA PHE A 98 -3.19 -7.77 7.11
C PHE A 98 -3.53 -6.64 6.13
N ARG A 99 -2.59 -5.72 5.90
CA ARG A 99 -2.68 -4.63 4.92
C ARG A 99 -1.69 -4.85 3.78
N ASN A 100 -2.15 -4.59 2.56
CA ASN A 100 -1.36 -4.68 1.34
C ASN A 100 -1.10 -3.26 0.81
N PRO A 101 0.00 -2.61 1.20
CA PRO A 101 0.31 -1.27 0.70
C PRO A 101 0.75 -1.34 -0.77
N ASP A 102 0.65 -0.24 -1.50
CA ASP A 102 1.10 -0.24 -2.90
C ASP A 102 2.60 -0.55 -3.02
N GLU A 103 3.42 0.10 -2.20
CA GLU A 103 4.85 -0.18 -2.05
C GLU A 103 5.27 -0.09 -0.58
N ALA A 104 6.30 -0.84 -0.18
CA ALA A 104 6.95 -0.65 1.11
C ALA A 104 8.46 -0.85 1.02
N TYR A 105 9.18 -0.12 1.88
CA TYR A 105 10.63 -0.17 2.01
C TYR A 105 10.97 -0.58 3.45
N ILE A 106 11.74 -1.65 3.61
CA ILE A 106 12.25 -2.09 4.90
C ILE A 106 13.74 -1.76 4.94
N ILE A 107 14.13 -0.94 5.91
CA ILE A 107 15.50 -0.45 6.06
C ILE A 107 16.08 -1.07 7.32
N ARG A 108 17.14 -1.86 7.14
CA ARG A 108 17.83 -2.57 8.22
C ARG A 108 19.22 -1.97 8.42
N ARG A 109 19.56 -1.69 9.68
CA ARG A 109 20.91 -1.32 10.13
C ARG A 109 21.25 -2.10 11.41
N PRO A 110 22.49 -2.59 11.55
CA PRO A 110 22.90 -3.29 12.77
C PRO A 110 22.76 -2.41 14.01
N GLY A 111 22.09 -2.93 15.05
CA GLY A 111 21.94 -2.25 16.34
C GLY A 111 20.86 -1.18 16.41
N GLU A 112 20.10 -0.95 15.33
CA GLU A 112 19.02 0.03 15.26
C GLU A 112 17.66 -0.64 15.04
N LYS A 113 16.58 0.11 15.26
CA LYS A 113 15.23 -0.34 14.89
C LYS A 113 15.15 -0.52 13.37
N THR A 114 14.37 -1.51 12.95
CA THR A 114 14.07 -1.67 11.52
C THR A 114 13.02 -0.63 11.14
N ILE A 115 13.32 0.22 10.15
CA ILE A 115 12.36 1.21 9.66
C ILE A 115 11.54 0.57 8.55
N ILE A 116 10.21 0.64 8.64
CA ILE A 116 9.30 0.25 7.58
C ILE A 116 8.62 1.51 7.06
N LYS A 117 8.94 1.87 5.82
CA LYS A 117 8.35 3.00 5.13
C LYS A 117 7.23 2.49 4.21
N ILE A 118 6.00 2.87 4.49
CA ILE A 118 4.79 2.46 3.77
C ILE A 118 4.39 3.55 2.79
N LEU A 119 4.18 3.20 1.52
CA LEU A 119 3.76 4.14 0.49
C LEU A 119 2.43 3.69 -0.13
N GLU A 120 1.42 4.55 -0.01
CA GLU A 120 0.10 4.37 -0.64
C GLU A 120 -0.05 5.29 -1.85
N LYS A 121 -0.50 4.73 -2.98
CA LYS A 121 -0.75 5.45 -4.22
C LYS A 121 -2.23 5.73 -4.35
N LYS A 122 -2.59 6.97 -4.67
CA LYS A 122 -3.98 7.39 -4.75
C LYS A 122 -4.21 8.26 -5.96
N HIS A 123 -5.03 7.73 -6.86
CA HIS A 123 -5.43 8.40 -8.10
C HIS A 123 -6.92 8.73 -8.06
N GLN A 124 -7.27 9.98 -8.36
CA GLN A 124 -8.64 10.46 -8.34
C GLN A 124 -8.88 11.43 -9.50
N ASN A 125 -10.08 11.43 -10.09
CA ASN A 125 -10.46 12.38 -11.16
C ASN A 125 -11.71 13.22 -10.82
N VAL A 126 -12.45 12.83 -9.78
CA VAL A 126 -13.69 13.47 -9.30
C VAL A 126 -13.76 13.30 -7.78
N GLN A 127 -14.61 14.03 -7.07
CA GLN A 127 -14.77 13.78 -5.62
C GLN A 127 -15.22 12.33 -5.34
N GLY A 128 -14.72 11.73 -4.24
CA GLY A 128 -15.05 10.35 -3.91
C GLY A 128 -14.21 9.74 -2.78
N SER A 129 -14.28 8.41 -2.68
CA SER A 129 -13.84 7.62 -1.52
C SER A 129 -12.33 7.64 -1.22
N VAL A 130 -11.50 8.11 -2.14
CA VAL A 130 -10.06 8.27 -1.88
C VAL A 130 -9.83 9.28 -0.75
N GLU A 131 -10.66 10.32 -0.67
CA GLU A 131 -10.57 11.32 0.39
C GLU A 131 -10.69 10.69 1.78
N THR A 132 -11.67 9.80 2.00
CA THR A 132 -11.84 9.09 3.27
C THR A 132 -10.59 8.29 3.65
N LYS A 133 -9.85 7.76 2.68
CA LYS A 133 -8.61 7.03 2.94
C LYS A 133 -7.47 7.96 3.37
N LEU A 134 -7.39 9.16 2.79
CA LEU A 134 -6.43 10.18 3.24
C LEU A 134 -6.73 10.62 4.68
N TRP A 135 -8.00 10.82 5.02
CA TRP A 135 -8.40 11.11 6.40
C TRP A 135 -8.11 9.96 7.37
N ALA A 136 -8.17 8.71 6.91
CA ALA A 136 -7.87 7.54 7.73
C ALA A 136 -6.36 7.28 7.90
N ALA A 137 -5.48 8.06 7.26
CA ALA A 137 -4.04 7.79 7.21
C ALA A 137 -3.40 7.65 8.59
N VAL A 138 -3.77 8.50 9.54
CA VAL A 138 -3.26 8.46 10.92
C VAL A 138 -3.61 7.13 11.59
N ALA A 139 -4.86 6.67 11.45
CA ALA A 139 -5.29 5.39 11.98
C ALA A 139 -4.59 4.20 11.28
N LEU A 140 -4.36 4.31 9.97
CA LEU A 140 -3.66 3.28 9.20
C LEU A 140 -2.19 3.17 9.60
N LYS A 141 -1.47 4.30 9.73
CA LYS A 141 -0.10 4.34 10.27
C LYS A 141 -0.06 3.72 11.67
N ARG A 142 -0.99 4.12 12.54
CA ARG A 142 -1.07 3.61 13.91
C ARG A 142 -1.33 2.09 13.98
N GLU A 143 -2.12 1.56 13.07
CA GLU A 143 -2.36 0.11 12.96
C GLU A 143 -1.06 -0.65 12.70
N TYR A 144 -0.22 -0.18 11.76
CA TYR A 144 1.09 -0.77 11.52
C TYR A 144 2.00 -0.70 12.75
N GLU A 145 2.04 0.44 13.44
CA GLU A 145 2.86 0.59 14.65
C GLU A 145 2.46 -0.40 15.76
N LEU A 146 1.16 -0.60 15.95
CA LEU A 146 0.64 -1.53 16.95
C LEU A 146 0.96 -2.98 16.61
N VAL A 147 0.85 -3.38 15.34
CA VAL A 147 1.10 -4.76 14.90
C VAL A 147 2.59 -5.08 14.87
N CYS A 148 3.42 -4.15 14.38
CA CYS A 148 4.87 -4.34 14.31
C CYS A 148 5.54 -4.24 15.69
N GLY A 149 5.01 -3.38 16.56
CA GLY A 149 5.54 -3.14 17.91
C GLY A 149 6.86 -2.36 17.91
N GLU A 150 7.48 -2.24 19.09
CA GLU A 150 8.57 -1.30 19.34
C GLU A 150 9.89 -1.61 18.63
N ARG A 151 10.03 -2.81 18.04
CA ARG A 151 11.20 -3.22 17.25
C ARG A 151 11.29 -2.47 15.91
N PHE A 152 10.19 -1.85 15.51
CA PHE A 152 10.08 -1.14 14.24
C PHE A 152 9.77 0.33 14.46
N GLU A 153 10.20 1.12 13.49
CA GLU A 153 9.75 2.48 13.28
C GLU A 153 8.94 2.50 11.99
N ILE A 154 7.74 3.10 12.03
CA ILE A 154 6.83 3.14 10.90
C ILE A 154 6.79 4.54 10.35
N GLU A 155 7.16 4.69 9.08
CA GLU A 155 6.90 5.90 8.31
C GLU A 155 5.82 5.62 7.27
N TYR A 156 5.01 6.63 6.98
CA TYR A 156 3.87 6.50 6.09
C TYR A 156 3.87 7.66 5.11
N ALA A 157 3.55 7.38 3.86
CA ALA A 157 3.45 8.43 2.85
C ALA A 157 2.39 8.11 1.80
N PHE A 158 1.95 9.17 1.12
CA PHE A 158 1.12 9.07 -0.08
C PHE A 158 1.87 9.50 -1.33
N CYS A 159 1.55 8.85 -2.45
CA CYS A 159 1.78 9.39 -3.79
C CYS A 159 0.41 9.70 -4.42
N LEU A 160 0.16 10.98 -4.70
CA LEU A 160 -1.11 11.48 -5.21
C LEU A 160 -0.99 11.92 -6.68
N ASN A 161 -2.07 11.80 -7.45
CA ASN A 161 -2.12 12.37 -8.78
C ASN A 161 -2.43 13.88 -8.77
N ASP A 162 -2.30 14.54 -9.92
CA ASP A 162 -2.44 15.99 -10.06
C ASP A 162 -3.82 16.54 -9.68
N TRP A 163 -4.85 15.71 -9.65
CA TRP A 163 -6.17 16.12 -9.18
C TRP A 163 -6.13 16.65 -7.73
N PHE A 164 -5.31 16.04 -6.87
CA PHE A 164 -5.15 16.46 -5.47
C PHE A 164 -4.45 17.81 -5.35
N LYS A 165 -3.51 18.14 -6.24
CA LYS A 165 -2.85 19.47 -6.26
C LYS A 165 -3.82 20.61 -6.50
N GLN A 166 -4.90 20.32 -7.21
CA GLN A 166 -5.90 21.32 -7.59
C GLN A 166 -6.92 21.57 -6.48
N GLN A 167 -6.95 20.74 -5.42
CA GLN A 167 -7.90 20.88 -4.33
C GLN A 167 -7.47 21.99 -3.37
N LYS A 168 -8.23 23.07 -3.33
CA LYS A 168 -7.95 24.26 -2.51
C LYS A 168 -8.99 24.56 -1.44
N SER A 169 -9.98 23.68 -1.26
CA SER A 169 -10.98 23.88 -0.20
C SER A 169 -10.34 23.70 1.18
N ASP A 170 -10.86 24.39 2.19
CA ASP A 170 -10.42 24.28 3.60
C ASP A 170 -10.26 22.84 4.07
N LYS A 171 -11.16 21.95 3.64
CA LYS A 171 -11.08 20.51 3.92
C LYS A 171 -9.73 19.88 3.54
N TYR A 172 -9.18 20.20 2.37
CA TYR A 172 -7.89 19.67 1.92
C TYR A 172 -6.72 20.38 2.60
N ILE A 173 -6.89 21.65 2.97
CA ILE A 173 -5.91 22.38 3.79
C ILE A 173 -5.77 21.71 5.16
N TYR A 174 -6.88 21.49 5.87
CA TYR A 174 -6.88 20.81 7.16
C TYR A 174 -6.40 19.35 7.06
N LEU A 175 -6.75 18.65 5.98
CA LEU A 175 -6.21 17.32 5.73
C LEU A 175 -4.68 17.36 5.63
N HIS A 176 -4.10 18.28 4.86
CA HIS A 176 -2.64 18.41 4.76
C HIS A 176 -2.00 18.74 6.10
N MET A 177 -2.60 19.65 6.89
CA MET A 177 -2.11 19.96 8.23
C MET A 177 -2.10 18.72 9.13
N ILE A 178 -3.16 17.91 9.13
CA ILE A 178 -3.24 16.68 9.92
C ILE A 178 -2.19 15.66 9.47
N LEU A 179 -1.98 15.51 8.16
CA LEU A 179 -0.94 14.62 7.64
C LEU A 179 0.46 15.07 8.08
N GLU A 180 0.75 16.37 8.00
CA GLU A 180 2.01 16.96 8.43
C GLU A 180 2.24 16.79 9.94
N GLU A 181 1.24 17.10 10.77
CA GLU A 181 1.28 16.94 12.24
C GLU A 181 1.54 15.49 12.70
N ASN A 182 1.28 14.51 11.82
CA ASN A 182 1.43 13.09 12.12
C ASN A 182 2.60 12.44 11.37
N ASP A 183 3.52 13.24 10.81
CA ASP A 183 4.67 12.79 10.03
C ASP A 183 4.26 11.82 8.92
N ILE A 184 3.29 12.24 8.10
CA ILE A 184 2.83 11.52 6.91
C ILE A 184 3.16 12.35 5.66
N ASP A 185 4.17 11.92 4.91
CA ASP A 185 4.64 12.64 3.74
C ASP A 185 3.64 12.53 2.57
N VAL A 186 3.53 13.59 1.78
CA VAL A 186 2.72 13.60 0.56
C VAL A 186 3.58 13.95 -0.64
N PHE A 187 3.70 13.00 -1.56
CA PHE A 187 4.31 13.18 -2.86
C PHE A 187 3.24 13.32 -3.92
N TYR A 188 3.62 13.90 -5.04
CA TYR A 188 2.80 13.91 -6.23
C TYR A 188 3.54 13.26 -7.38
N ALA A 189 2.81 12.57 -8.26
CA ALA A 189 3.38 11.93 -9.46
C ALA A 189 3.71 12.95 -10.55
N ASP A 190 4.65 13.84 -10.25
CA ASP A 190 5.23 14.78 -11.19
C ASP A 190 6.68 14.41 -11.53
N ASN A 191 7.34 15.26 -12.32
CA ASN A 191 8.70 15.04 -12.79
C ASN A 191 9.73 14.90 -11.65
N ASP A 192 9.43 15.39 -10.46
CA ASP A 192 10.33 15.35 -9.30
C ASP A 192 9.96 14.22 -8.31
N TYR A 193 8.96 13.42 -8.66
CA TYR A 193 8.42 12.36 -7.79
C TYR A 193 9.50 11.42 -7.27
N PHE A 194 10.32 10.84 -8.17
CA PHE A 194 11.33 9.86 -7.77
C PHE A 194 12.47 10.46 -6.96
N HIS A 195 12.80 11.73 -7.16
CA HIS A 195 13.81 12.42 -6.36
C HIS A 195 13.31 12.65 -4.92
N LYS A 196 12.05 13.08 -4.75
CA LYS A 196 11.41 13.19 -3.43
C LYS A 196 11.29 11.83 -2.76
N LEU A 197 10.89 10.80 -3.51
CA LEU A 197 10.79 9.43 -3.02
C LEU A 197 12.15 8.92 -2.54
N ASP A 198 13.22 9.12 -3.29
CA ASP A 198 14.57 8.74 -2.87
C ASP A 198 15.00 9.47 -1.59
N THR A 199 14.74 10.78 -1.52
CA THR A 199 15.07 11.59 -0.34
C THR A 199 14.35 11.05 0.89
N TRP A 200 13.08 10.68 0.73
CA TRP A 200 12.30 10.07 1.80
C TRP A 200 12.81 8.69 2.20
N ILE A 201 13.17 7.82 1.24
CA ILE A 201 13.76 6.50 1.52
C ILE A 201 15.09 6.64 2.26
N GLN A 202 15.87 7.66 1.92
CA GLN A 202 17.20 7.94 2.49
C GLN A 202 17.16 8.83 3.74
N ARG A 203 15.98 9.30 4.18
CA ARG A 203 15.81 9.96 5.47
C ARG A 203 15.83 8.87 6.55
N ILE A 204 16.96 8.75 7.25
CA ILE A 204 17.24 7.68 8.21
C ILE A 204 17.94 8.18 9.45
#